data_AF-A0A2Y9RX46-F1
#
_entry.id   AF-A0A2Y9RX46-F1
#
_cell.length_a   1.000
_cell.length_b   1.000
_cell.length_c   1.000
_cell.angle_alpha   90.00
_cell.angle_beta   90.00
_cell.angle_gamma   90.00
#
_symmetry.space_group_name_H-M   'P 1'
#
loop_
_entity.id
_entity.type
_entity.pdbx_description
1 polymer ?
#
loop_
_entity_poly.entity_id
_entity_poly.type
_entity_poly.pdbx_seq_one_letter_code
_entity_poly.pdbx_strand_id
1 'polypeptide(L)'
;MLFCFAQEEDAGWKMSPSLFLHGMEEGNNLYKDIWKNKDESWNFPQDYDPELIKEEKRKELESEIRVQVDELMRQELKNLKLAVDREKELPVKGGKKRGGKKRKKGKKGKKGKRGKKVKDLTANRSIESLYKELVEEGLLIQALKVNLSDYIGEYSYLGTTLRQVSIEPMPSLLDVRQLITLYGILPLGSPTVHEKAPLVKSLLLAGPSGVGKKMLVHAICTETGANLFNLSASNIAGKYPGRSGLQMMLHVVFKVARQLQPSVVWIGETEKTFYKKVPSNEKKMEPKRLKKQLPRILKLLKPDDRVLIVGTTQRPFDAELQSFCKVYQKIILVPRPDYASRYVLWKQIIQRNGGVVTNALNISCLAKVTDGFTQGHIVQVVRGVLTDRRIRQQIHKPLRAVEFISAIASMDPVYQEEEDSFKDWYAKTPLGRKRALALTGGEAEKEKDKGKKKEKKKK
;
A
#
# COMPACT_ATOMS: atom_id res chain seq x y z
N MET A 1 -7.41 26.46 -75.13
CA MET A 1 -6.92 27.45 -74.16
C MET A 1 -7.97 27.55 -73.06
N LEU A 2 -7.74 26.89 -71.91
CA LEU A 2 -8.37 27.09 -70.59
C LEU A 2 -7.82 25.98 -69.67
N PHE A 3 -6.66 26.25 -69.06
CA PHE A 3 -6.07 25.41 -68.01
C PHE A 3 -6.80 25.71 -66.70
N CYS A 4 -7.41 24.69 -66.07
CA CYS A 4 -7.81 24.74 -64.67
C CYS A 4 -6.55 24.72 -63.80
N PHE A 5 -6.28 25.81 -63.10
CA PHE A 5 -5.33 25.85 -61.99
C PHE A 5 -5.91 25.06 -60.82
N ALA A 6 -5.34 23.89 -60.52
CA ALA A 6 -5.45 23.30 -59.20
C ALA A 6 -4.60 24.16 -58.25
N GLN A 7 -5.23 24.77 -57.25
CA GLN A 7 -4.50 25.39 -56.14
C GLN A 7 -3.81 24.28 -55.35
N GLU A 8 -2.49 24.19 -55.47
CA GLU A 8 -1.65 23.45 -54.54
C GLU A 8 -1.69 24.21 -53.19
N GLU A 9 -2.40 23.66 -52.21
CA GLU A 9 -2.32 24.16 -50.84
C GLU A 9 -0.93 23.85 -50.27
N ASP A 10 -0.20 24.91 -49.92
CA ASP A 10 1.14 24.87 -49.34
C ASP A 10 1.23 23.89 -48.16
N ALA A 11 2.30 23.09 -48.17
CA ALA A 11 2.68 22.18 -47.09
C ALA A 11 3.19 22.96 -45.86
N GLY A 12 2.30 23.73 -45.24
CA GLY A 12 2.49 24.32 -43.92
C GLY A 12 2.49 23.25 -42.82
N TRP A 13 3.18 23.54 -41.73
CA TRP A 13 3.28 22.67 -40.55
C TRP A 13 1.87 22.44 -39.96
N LYS A 14 1.29 21.25 -40.19
CA LYS A 14 -0.01 20.87 -39.61
C LYS A 14 0.19 20.52 -38.14
N MET A 15 -0.40 21.30 -37.23
CA MET A 15 -0.45 20.95 -35.81
C MET A 15 -1.07 19.56 -35.64
N SER A 16 -0.44 18.71 -34.84
CA SER A 16 -1.03 17.42 -34.47
C SER A 16 -2.37 17.67 -33.78
N PRO A 17 -3.43 16.91 -34.12
CA PRO A 17 -4.75 17.08 -33.51
C PRO A 17 -4.62 17.02 -31.99
N SER A 18 -5.27 17.95 -31.31
CA SER A 18 -5.21 18.06 -29.86
C SER A 18 -5.71 16.75 -29.23
N LEU A 19 -5.07 16.30 -28.16
CA LEU A 19 -5.54 15.13 -27.39
C LEU A 19 -6.98 15.32 -26.86
N PHE A 20 -7.43 16.58 -26.81
CA PHE A 20 -8.76 16.98 -26.35
C PHE A 20 -9.84 16.88 -27.43
N LEU A 21 -9.48 16.81 -28.72
CA LEU A 21 -10.43 16.74 -29.82
C LEU A 21 -11.34 15.52 -29.70
N HIS A 22 -10.77 14.36 -29.34
CA HIS A 22 -11.53 13.13 -29.11
C HIS A 22 -12.55 13.28 -27.97
N GLY A 23 -12.14 13.84 -26.84
CA GLY A 23 -13.05 14.05 -25.70
C GLY A 23 -14.15 15.08 -26.01
N MET A 24 -13.84 16.08 -26.84
CA MET A 24 -14.81 17.07 -27.31
C MET A 24 -15.81 16.46 -28.30
N GLU A 25 -15.35 15.59 -29.21
CA GLU A 25 -16.20 14.84 -30.14
C GLU A 25 -17.12 13.87 -29.40
N GLU A 26 -16.59 13.11 -28.42
CA GLU A 26 -17.38 12.23 -27.56
C GLU A 26 -18.43 13.00 -26.76
N GLY A 27 -18.06 14.14 -26.15
CA GLY A 27 -18.99 15.00 -25.43
C GLY A 27 -20.07 15.60 -26.32
N ASN A 28 -19.72 16.01 -27.55
CA ASN A 28 -20.67 16.54 -28.52
C ASN A 28 -21.65 15.47 -29.01
N ASN A 29 -21.17 14.23 -29.20
CA ASN A 29 -22.03 13.11 -29.56
C ASN A 29 -23.01 12.77 -28.42
N LEU A 30 -22.51 12.70 -27.17
CA LEU A 30 -23.37 12.52 -25.99
C LEU A 30 -24.42 13.62 -25.86
N TYR A 31 -24.06 14.87 -26.10
CA TYR A 31 -25.01 15.98 -26.09
C TYR A 31 -26.08 15.82 -27.17
N LYS A 32 -25.68 15.51 -28.41
CA LYS A 32 -26.61 15.31 -29.53
C LYS A 32 -27.60 14.17 -29.29
N ASP A 33 -27.13 13.07 -28.71
CA ASP A 33 -27.92 11.86 -28.55
C ASP A 33 -28.87 11.93 -27.35
N ILE A 34 -28.41 12.52 -26.23
CA ILE A 34 -29.13 12.46 -24.95
C ILE A 34 -29.75 13.81 -24.58
N TRP A 35 -29.03 14.90 -24.77
CA TRP A 35 -29.36 16.20 -24.16
C TRP A 35 -30.04 17.18 -25.11
N LYS A 36 -29.78 17.10 -26.42
CA LYS A 36 -30.24 18.07 -27.42
C LYS A 36 -31.75 18.31 -27.43
N ASN A 37 -32.53 17.27 -27.14
CA ASN A 37 -34.00 17.32 -27.18
C ASN A 37 -34.63 17.29 -25.78
N LYS A 38 -33.83 17.35 -24.70
CA LYS A 38 -34.32 17.36 -23.33
C LYS A 38 -34.39 18.79 -22.81
N ASP A 39 -35.57 19.19 -22.36
CA ASP A 39 -35.78 20.51 -21.76
C ASP A 39 -35.64 20.40 -20.24
N GLU A 40 -34.52 20.91 -19.69
CA GLU A 40 -34.23 20.93 -18.25
C GLU A 40 -34.58 22.26 -17.57
N SER A 41 -35.41 23.10 -18.18
CA SER A 41 -35.81 24.40 -17.62
C SER A 41 -36.39 24.33 -16.19
N TRP A 42 -36.92 23.18 -15.79
CA TRP A 42 -37.49 22.92 -14.46
C TRP A 42 -36.47 22.38 -13.43
N ASN A 43 -35.25 22.01 -13.84
CA ASN A 43 -34.22 21.37 -13.01
C ASN A 43 -33.08 22.33 -12.61
N PHE A 44 -33.44 23.52 -12.11
CA PHE A 44 -32.46 24.48 -11.58
C PHE A 44 -31.55 23.94 -10.43
N PRO A 45 -32.02 23.07 -9.51
CA PRO A 45 -31.17 22.52 -8.44
C PRO A 45 -30.23 21.39 -8.89
N GLN A 46 -30.23 20.98 -10.17
CA GLN A 46 -29.41 19.87 -10.71
C GLN A 46 -29.65 18.52 -10.02
N ASP A 47 -30.91 18.19 -9.74
CA ASP A 47 -31.27 16.87 -9.23
C ASP A 47 -31.16 15.79 -10.33
N TYR A 48 -31.08 14.53 -9.93
CA TYR A 48 -30.96 13.41 -10.87
C TYR A 48 -32.25 13.24 -11.70
N ASP A 49 -32.09 12.92 -12.99
CA ASP A 49 -33.22 12.62 -13.87
C ASP A 49 -33.78 11.20 -13.55
N PRO A 50 -35.01 11.08 -13.03
CA PRO A 50 -35.58 9.79 -12.67
C PRO A 50 -35.85 8.90 -13.90
N GLU A 51 -35.99 9.45 -15.11
CA GLU A 51 -36.22 8.67 -16.32
C GLU A 51 -34.97 7.95 -16.78
N LEU A 52 -33.81 8.62 -16.77
CA LEU A 52 -32.51 8.00 -17.07
C LEU A 52 -32.22 6.82 -16.13
N ILE A 53 -32.47 7.00 -14.84
CA ILE A 53 -32.27 5.93 -13.85
C ILE A 53 -33.23 4.75 -14.10
N LYS A 54 -34.48 5.04 -14.46
CA LYS A 54 -35.46 3.99 -14.79
C LYS A 54 -35.06 3.22 -16.03
N GLU A 55 -34.54 3.88 -17.07
CA GLU A 55 -34.07 3.23 -18.29
C GLU A 55 -32.85 2.34 -18.06
N GLU A 56 -31.88 2.78 -17.27
CA GLU A 56 -30.73 1.95 -16.90
C GLU A 56 -31.17 0.71 -16.10
N LYS A 57 -32.01 0.90 -15.08
CA LYS A 57 -32.54 -0.21 -14.28
C LYS A 57 -33.43 -1.15 -15.09
N ARG A 58 -34.16 -0.66 -16.10
CA ARG A 58 -34.94 -1.51 -17.02
C ARG A 58 -34.04 -2.45 -17.80
N LYS A 59 -32.88 -1.99 -18.29
CA LYS A 59 -31.94 -2.86 -19.02
C LYS A 59 -31.39 -3.99 -18.15
N GLU A 60 -31.05 -3.69 -16.89
CA GLU A 60 -30.61 -4.69 -15.92
C GLU A 60 -31.73 -5.71 -15.65
N LEU A 61 -32.93 -5.21 -15.36
CA LEU A 61 -34.10 -6.03 -15.03
C LEU A 61 -34.56 -6.89 -16.22
N GLU A 62 -34.50 -6.36 -17.45
CA GLU A 62 -34.74 -7.12 -18.68
C GLU A 62 -33.74 -8.26 -18.86
N SER A 63 -32.46 -8.05 -18.51
CA SER A 63 -31.45 -9.10 -18.61
C SER A 63 -31.70 -10.24 -17.61
N GLU A 64 -32.18 -9.91 -16.41
CA GLU A 64 -32.56 -10.90 -15.38
C GLU A 64 -33.84 -11.65 -15.79
N ILE A 65 -34.86 -10.94 -16.26
CA ILE A 65 -36.12 -11.54 -16.72
C ILE A 65 -35.89 -12.45 -17.93
N ARG A 66 -35.02 -12.08 -18.89
CA ARG A 66 -34.72 -12.92 -20.05
C ARG A 66 -34.22 -14.31 -19.65
N VAL A 67 -33.41 -14.43 -18.60
CA VAL A 67 -32.93 -15.73 -18.12
C VAL A 67 -34.10 -16.57 -17.59
N GLN A 68 -35.02 -15.95 -16.85
CA GLN A 68 -36.22 -16.64 -16.32
C GLN A 68 -37.17 -17.07 -17.44
N VAL A 69 -37.42 -16.19 -18.42
CA VAL A 69 -38.26 -16.51 -19.58
C VAL A 69 -37.66 -17.63 -20.41
N ASP A 70 -36.34 -17.62 -20.66
CA ASP A 70 -35.67 -18.69 -21.40
C ASP A 70 -35.76 -20.05 -20.67
N GLU A 71 -35.73 -20.05 -19.34
CA GLU A 71 -35.93 -21.27 -18.55
C GLU A 71 -37.36 -21.79 -18.65
N LEU A 72 -38.36 -20.92 -18.59
CA LEU A 72 -39.78 -21.29 -18.77
C LEU A 72 -40.05 -21.81 -20.18
N MET A 73 -39.54 -21.14 -21.21
CA MET A 73 -39.65 -21.59 -22.61
C MET A 73 -39.05 -22.99 -22.82
N ARG A 74 -37.94 -23.31 -22.14
CA ARG A 74 -37.35 -24.66 -22.18
C ARG A 74 -38.20 -25.71 -21.48
N GLN A 75 -38.96 -25.34 -20.45
CA GLN A 75 -39.89 -26.24 -19.78
C GLN A 75 -41.11 -26.51 -20.66
N GLU A 76 -41.69 -25.47 -21.28
CA GLU A 76 -42.80 -25.62 -22.22
C GLU A 76 -42.42 -26.49 -23.42
N LEU A 77 -41.24 -26.28 -24.00
CA LEU A 77 -40.73 -27.13 -25.09
C LEU A 77 -40.56 -28.60 -24.68
N LYS A 78 -40.22 -28.89 -23.42
CA LYS A 78 -40.18 -30.28 -22.92
C LYS A 78 -41.58 -30.86 -22.80
N ASN A 79 -42.53 -30.09 -22.29
CA ASN A 79 -43.92 -30.53 -22.16
C ASN A 79 -44.56 -30.79 -23.52
N LEU A 80 -44.32 -29.92 -24.50
CA LEU A 80 -44.78 -30.11 -25.88
C LEU A 80 -44.16 -31.34 -26.53
N LYS A 81 -42.87 -31.60 -26.32
CA LYS A 81 -42.24 -32.84 -26.80
C LYS A 81 -42.87 -34.08 -26.20
N LEU A 82 -43.13 -34.06 -24.89
CA LEU A 82 -43.81 -35.17 -24.21
C LEU A 82 -45.25 -35.38 -24.70
N ALA A 83 -45.96 -34.32 -25.10
CA ALA A 83 -47.28 -34.42 -25.70
C ALA A 83 -47.22 -35.04 -27.10
N VAL A 84 -46.30 -34.58 -27.94
CA VAL A 84 -46.09 -35.11 -29.31
C VAL A 84 -45.63 -36.57 -29.29
N ASP A 85 -44.79 -36.95 -28.34
CA ASP A 85 -44.34 -38.34 -28.19
C ASP A 85 -45.49 -39.25 -27.71
N ARG A 86 -46.39 -38.76 -26.86
CA ARG A 86 -47.62 -39.49 -26.47
C ARG A 86 -48.60 -39.65 -27.64
N GLU A 87 -48.73 -38.67 -28.51
CA GLU A 87 -49.55 -38.77 -29.72
C GLU A 87 -48.98 -39.76 -30.74
N LYS A 88 -47.64 -39.92 -30.78
CA LYS A 88 -46.95 -40.90 -31.65
C LYS A 88 -47.04 -42.35 -31.16
N GLU A 89 -47.42 -42.59 -29.91
CA GLU A 89 -47.46 -43.93 -29.29
C GLU A 89 -48.83 -44.64 -29.33
N LEU A 90 -49.74 -44.26 -30.23
CA LEU A 90 -50.94 -45.06 -30.55
C LEU A 90 -50.79 -45.84 -31.87
N PRO A 91 -51.30 -47.09 -31.99
CA PRO A 91 -50.61 -48.15 -32.73
C PRO A 91 -51.18 -48.40 -34.13
N VAL A 92 -50.29 -48.63 -35.11
CA VAL A 92 -50.60 -49.44 -36.29
C VAL A 92 -49.60 -50.58 -36.38
N LYS A 93 -50.16 -51.79 -36.46
CA LYS A 93 -49.52 -53.10 -36.51
C LYS A 93 -48.48 -53.22 -37.63
N GLY A 94 -47.41 -53.97 -37.31
CA GLY A 94 -46.85 -54.96 -38.23
C GLY A 94 -45.41 -54.75 -38.65
N GLY A 95 -44.53 -55.69 -38.30
CA GLY A 95 -43.29 -55.91 -39.06
C GLY A 95 -42.03 -56.19 -38.25
N LYS A 96 -41.74 -57.48 -38.03
CA LYS A 96 -40.41 -58.00 -37.67
C LYS A 96 -39.31 -57.45 -38.59
N LYS A 97 -38.13 -57.09 -38.03
CA LYS A 97 -36.83 -57.76 -38.34
C LYS A 97 -35.60 -57.12 -37.65
N ARG A 98 -34.83 -58.00 -37.00
CA ARG A 98 -33.36 -58.20 -37.04
C ARG A 98 -32.39 -57.00 -37.02
N GLY A 99 -31.54 -57.01 -35.99
CA GLY A 99 -30.07 -57.14 -36.16
C GLY A 99 -29.25 -55.87 -36.38
N GLY A 100 -28.24 -55.63 -35.53
CA GLY A 100 -27.23 -54.62 -35.83
C GLY A 100 -26.36 -54.18 -34.65
N LYS A 101 -25.39 -55.01 -34.27
CA LYS A 101 -24.31 -54.67 -33.34
C LYS A 101 -23.40 -53.59 -33.97
N LYS A 102 -23.29 -52.40 -33.37
CA LYS A 102 -22.20 -51.45 -33.68
C LYS A 102 -21.67 -50.77 -32.42
N ARG A 103 -20.48 -51.21 -31.99
CA ARG A 103 -19.61 -50.51 -31.02
C ARG A 103 -19.17 -49.18 -31.64
N LYS A 104 -19.23 -48.07 -30.88
CA LYS A 104 -18.30 -46.95 -31.06
C LYS A 104 -17.89 -46.34 -29.71
N LYS A 105 -16.57 -46.29 -29.54
CA LYS A 105 -15.79 -45.73 -28.43
C LYS A 105 -16.13 -44.25 -28.16
N GLY A 106 -16.25 -43.92 -26.87
CA GLY A 106 -15.43 -42.91 -26.18
C GLY A 106 -15.64 -41.42 -26.51
N LYS A 107 -16.12 -40.66 -25.52
CA LYS A 107 -15.57 -39.34 -25.20
C LYS A 107 -15.75 -39.03 -23.72
N LYS A 108 -14.64 -39.12 -22.98
CA LYS A 108 -14.48 -38.57 -21.63
C LYS A 108 -14.82 -37.08 -21.67
N GLY A 109 -15.87 -36.70 -20.97
CA GLY A 109 -16.16 -35.30 -20.67
C GLY A 109 -15.00 -34.67 -19.89
N LYS A 110 -14.36 -33.68 -20.53
CA LYS A 110 -13.37 -32.77 -19.94
C LYS A 110 -14.00 -32.15 -18.67
N LYS A 111 -13.58 -32.61 -17.49
CA LYS A 111 -13.76 -31.85 -16.25
C LYS A 111 -12.96 -30.56 -16.42
N GLY A 112 -13.64 -29.46 -16.71
CA GLY A 112 -13.05 -28.13 -16.74
C GLY A 112 -12.30 -27.91 -15.44
N LYS A 113 -11.04 -27.51 -15.56
CA LYS A 113 -10.22 -26.99 -14.47
C LYS A 113 -10.96 -25.80 -13.85
N ARG A 114 -11.81 -26.03 -12.85
CA ARG A 114 -12.12 -25.01 -11.85
C ARG A 114 -10.78 -24.60 -11.26
N GLY A 115 -10.43 -23.33 -11.45
CA GLY A 115 -9.24 -22.73 -10.88
C GLY A 115 -9.07 -23.21 -9.45
N LYS A 116 -7.86 -23.64 -9.11
CA LYS A 116 -7.49 -24.15 -7.80
C LYS A 116 -7.71 -23.00 -6.80
N LYS A 117 -8.94 -22.83 -6.29
CA LYS A 117 -9.23 -21.99 -5.14
C LYS A 117 -8.27 -22.48 -4.06
N VAL A 118 -7.52 -21.55 -3.46
CA VAL A 118 -6.61 -21.85 -2.35
C VAL A 118 -7.43 -22.67 -1.36
N LYS A 119 -6.99 -23.89 -1.06
CA LYS A 119 -7.69 -24.78 -0.15
C LYS A 119 -7.62 -24.09 1.22
N ASP A 120 -8.72 -23.51 1.67
CA ASP A 120 -8.80 -22.87 2.98
C ASP A 120 -8.48 -23.92 4.04
N LEU A 121 -7.37 -23.73 4.74
CA LEU A 121 -6.87 -24.68 5.73
C LEU A 121 -7.73 -24.66 7.02
N THR A 122 -8.66 -23.71 7.12
CA THR A 122 -9.50 -23.43 8.29
C THR A 122 -10.99 -23.34 7.97
N ALA A 123 -11.47 -24.01 6.92
CA ALA A 123 -12.86 -23.94 6.49
C ALA A 123 -13.88 -24.36 7.59
N ASN A 124 -13.46 -25.19 8.55
CA ASN A 124 -14.32 -25.74 9.61
C ASN A 124 -14.24 -24.96 10.94
N ARG A 125 -13.52 -23.83 11.02
CA ARG A 125 -13.33 -23.06 12.27
C ARG A 125 -14.05 -21.71 12.21
N SER A 126 -14.67 -21.33 13.33
CA SER A 126 -15.29 -20.00 13.51
C SER A 126 -14.23 -18.91 13.58
N ILE A 127 -14.62 -17.69 13.20
CA ILE A 127 -13.74 -16.52 13.15
C ILE A 127 -13.29 -16.13 14.57
N GLU A 128 -14.20 -16.24 15.54
CA GLU A 128 -13.95 -15.95 16.95
C GLU A 128 -12.87 -16.87 17.55
N SER A 129 -12.90 -18.16 17.19
CA SER A 129 -11.85 -19.10 17.61
C SER A 129 -10.48 -18.72 17.03
N LEU A 130 -10.44 -18.30 15.75
CA LEU A 130 -9.21 -17.84 15.12
C LEU A 130 -8.72 -16.51 15.72
N TYR A 131 -9.63 -15.60 16.06
CA TYR A 131 -9.30 -14.35 16.72
C TYR A 131 -8.69 -14.60 18.11
N LYS A 132 -9.32 -15.47 18.90
CA LYS A 132 -8.83 -15.86 20.23
C LYS A 132 -7.43 -16.49 20.15
N GLU A 133 -7.22 -17.42 19.22
CA GLU A 133 -5.91 -18.03 18.97
C GLU A 133 -4.84 -16.96 18.63
N LEU A 134 -5.17 -15.98 17.78
CA LEU A 134 -4.23 -14.91 17.42
C LEU A 134 -3.90 -13.95 18.57
N VAL A 135 -4.84 -13.72 19.48
CA VAL A 135 -4.64 -12.89 20.67
C VAL A 135 -3.81 -13.63 21.71
N GLU A 136 -4.10 -14.92 21.98
CA GLU A 136 -3.33 -15.77 22.88
C GLU A 136 -1.88 -15.93 22.42
N GLU A 137 -1.68 -16.11 21.10
CA GLU A 137 -0.36 -16.15 20.49
C GLU A 137 0.31 -14.76 20.36
N GLY A 138 -0.35 -13.67 20.77
CA GLY A 138 0.20 -12.32 20.70
C GLY A 138 0.56 -11.87 19.27
N LEU A 139 -0.10 -12.44 18.25
CA LEU A 139 0.02 -12.01 16.86
C LEU A 139 -0.90 -10.82 16.58
N LEU A 140 -2.04 -10.73 17.26
CA LEU A 140 -2.90 -9.55 17.28
C LEU A 140 -2.60 -8.75 18.54
N ILE A 141 -2.21 -7.48 18.39
CA ILE A 141 -1.78 -6.61 19.48
C ILE A 141 -2.64 -5.35 19.48
N GLN A 142 -2.97 -4.86 20.68
CA GLN A 142 -3.60 -3.55 20.82
C GLN A 142 -2.63 -2.44 20.39
N ALA A 143 -3.05 -1.61 19.43
CA ALA A 143 -2.26 -0.45 19.04
C ALA A 143 -2.16 0.56 20.19
N LEU A 144 -0.97 1.13 20.40
CA LEU A 144 -0.80 2.26 21.31
C LEU A 144 -1.55 3.47 20.76
N LYS A 145 -2.33 4.15 21.60
CA LYS A 145 -3.05 5.37 21.23
C LYS A 145 -2.04 6.50 21.03
N VAL A 146 -1.70 6.76 19.78
CA VAL A 146 -0.79 7.85 19.40
C VAL A 146 -1.39 8.54 18.19
N ASN A 147 -1.51 9.86 18.24
CA ASN A 147 -2.02 10.61 17.09
C ASN A 147 -0.87 10.95 16.14
N LEU A 148 -1.17 11.10 14.85
CA LEU A 148 -0.15 11.49 13.88
C LEU A 148 0.38 12.92 14.14
N SER A 149 -0.43 13.77 14.77
CA SER A 149 -0.04 15.10 15.24
C SER A 149 1.10 15.08 16.25
N ASP A 150 1.29 13.97 16.98
CA ASP A 150 2.38 13.81 17.94
C ASP A 150 3.72 13.52 17.28
N TYR A 151 3.71 13.15 15.99
CA TYR A 151 4.93 13.10 15.19
C TYR A 151 5.34 14.52 14.77
N ILE A 152 6.08 15.17 15.67
CA ILE A 152 6.55 16.54 15.49
C ILE A 152 7.65 16.59 14.43
N GLY A 153 7.45 17.46 13.43
CA GLY A 153 8.39 17.71 12.36
C GLY A 153 8.04 19.00 11.63
N GLU A 154 9.05 19.78 11.26
CA GLU A 154 8.89 21.06 10.57
C GLU A 154 9.20 20.90 9.08
N TYR A 155 8.64 21.79 8.25
CA TYR A 155 8.97 21.81 6.83
C TYR A 155 10.44 22.21 6.61
N SER A 156 11.11 21.58 5.64
CA SER A 156 12.46 21.99 5.25
C SER A 156 12.37 23.18 4.29
N TYR A 157 12.46 24.39 4.83
CA TYR A 157 12.44 25.62 4.03
C TYR A 157 13.63 25.74 3.07
N LEU A 158 14.78 25.13 3.40
CA LEU A 158 15.93 25.04 2.49
C LEU A 158 15.70 24.02 1.36
N GLY A 159 14.71 23.13 1.51
CA GLY A 159 14.40 22.15 0.47
C GLY A 159 13.89 22.79 -0.80
N THR A 160 13.17 23.92 -0.73
CA THR A 160 12.66 24.62 -1.91
C THR A 160 13.78 25.26 -2.72
N THR A 161 14.75 25.89 -2.05
CA THR A 161 15.91 26.49 -2.70
C THR A 161 16.82 25.43 -3.31
N LEU A 162 17.04 24.29 -2.64
CA LEU A 162 17.78 23.16 -3.21
C LEU A 162 17.11 22.59 -4.46
N ARG A 163 15.77 22.48 -4.47
CA ARG A 163 15.01 22.03 -5.65
C ARG A 163 15.13 22.99 -6.83
N GLN A 164 15.27 24.30 -6.59
CA GLN A 164 15.54 25.29 -7.66
C GLN A 164 16.90 25.05 -8.32
N VAL A 165 17.89 24.59 -7.55
CA VAL A 165 19.23 24.22 -8.05
C VAL A 165 19.25 22.77 -8.58
N SER A 166 18.09 22.16 -8.82
CA SER A 166 17.97 20.76 -9.27
C SER A 166 18.62 19.72 -8.34
N ILE A 167 18.77 20.03 -7.05
CA ILE A 167 19.22 19.08 -6.03
C ILE A 167 17.99 18.63 -5.25
N GLU A 168 17.65 17.35 -5.30
CA GLU A 168 16.54 16.82 -4.51
C GLU A 168 16.97 16.65 -3.03
N PRO A 169 16.40 17.42 -2.09
CA PRO A 169 16.78 17.32 -0.69
C PRO A 169 16.30 16.00 -0.09
N MET A 170 16.97 15.59 0.99
CA MET A 170 16.50 14.50 1.83
C MET A 170 15.10 14.82 2.38
N PRO A 171 14.22 13.81 2.53
CA PRO A 171 12.85 14.04 2.96
C PRO A 171 12.82 14.63 4.38
N SER A 172 12.07 15.70 4.63
CA SER A 172 11.87 16.18 6.01
C SER A 172 10.95 15.24 6.80
N LEU A 173 10.93 15.37 8.13
CA LEU A 173 9.97 14.69 8.99
C LEU A 173 8.52 15.02 8.63
N LEU A 174 8.25 16.27 8.23
CA LEU A 174 6.92 16.65 7.76
C LEU A 174 6.56 15.93 6.44
N ASP A 175 7.53 15.80 5.53
CA ASP A 175 7.34 15.03 4.30
C ASP A 175 7.06 13.56 4.61
N VAL A 176 7.76 12.97 5.59
CA VAL A 176 7.49 11.61 6.07
C VAL A 176 6.06 11.50 6.59
N ARG A 177 5.59 12.47 7.38
CA ARG A 177 4.21 12.53 7.88
C ARG A 177 3.22 12.56 6.71
N GLN A 178 3.45 13.42 5.73
CA GLN A 178 2.61 13.54 4.54
C GLN A 178 2.59 12.24 3.71
N LEU A 179 3.75 11.62 3.47
CA LEU A 179 3.82 10.35 2.74
C LEU A 179 3.08 9.23 3.46
N ILE A 180 3.11 9.21 4.80
CA ILE A 180 2.36 8.24 5.61
C ILE A 180 0.85 8.51 5.55
N THR A 181 0.42 9.78 5.59
CA THR A 181 -1.00 10.09 5.38
C THR A 181 -1.46 9.59 4.01
N LEU A 182 -0.68 9.87 2.95
CA LEU A 182 -1.05 9.57 1.58
C LEU A 182 -1.07 8.06 1.29
N TYR A 183 -0.04 7.32 1.72
CA TYR A 183 0.08 5.90 1.39
C TYR A 183 -0.51 4.96 2.44
N GLY A 184 -0.61 5.40 3.69
CA GLY A 184 -1.06 4.57 4.81
C GLY A 184 -2.47 4.89 5.24
N ILE A 185 -2.74 6.15 5.60
CA ILE A 185 -3.99 6.54 6.26
C ILE A 185 -5.13 6.69 5.27
N LEU A 186 -4.92 7.42 4.16
CA LEU A 186 -5.98 7.68 3.18
C LEU A 186 -6.57 6.39 2.56
N PRO A 187 -5.77 5.40 2.13
CA PRO A 187 -6.32 4.16 1.56
C PRO A 187 -7.04 3.29 2.59
N LEU A 188 -6.64 3.35 3.87
CA LEU A 188 -7.28 2.58 4.93
C LEU A 188 -8.55 3.25 5.47
N GLY A 189 -8.56 4.59 5.54
CA GLY A 189 -9.63 5.37 6.16
C GLY A 189 -10.87 5.51 5.29
N SER A 190 -10.73 5.72 3.97
CA SER A 190 -11.87 5.93 3.08
C SER A 190 -11.93 4.91 1.95
N PRO A 191 -13.07 4.20 1.77
CA PRO A 191 -13.22 3.25 0.66
C PRO A 191 -13.22 3.94 -0.71
N THR A 192 -13.79 5.15 -0.81
CA THR A 192 -13.83 5.91 -2.07
C THR A 192 -12.44 6.36 -2.52
N VAL A 193 -11.57 6.71 -1.57
CA VAL A 193 -10.17 7.05 -1.85
C VAL A 193 -9.40 5.80 -2.22
N HIS A 194 -9.66 4.67 -1.57
CA HIS A 194 -9.02 3.39 -1.85
C HIS A 194 -9.26 2.89 -3.29
N GLU A 195 -10.46 3.09 -3.83
CA GLU A 195 -10.79 2.72 -5.21
C GLU A 195 -10.14 3.63 -6.26
N LYS A 196 -10.05 4.94 -5.96
CA LYS A 196 -9.52 5.95 -6.90
C LYS A 196 -8.00 6.11 -6.84
N ALA A 197 -7.40 5.88 -5.68
CA ALA A 197 -5.97 6.07 -5.46
C ALA A 197 -5.15 4.86 -5.93
N PRO A 198 -3.86 5.04 -6.29
CA PRO A 198 -2.99 3.93 -6.58
C PRO A 198 -2.88 3.01 -5.36
N LEU A 199 -3.29 1.75 -5.53
CA LEU A 199 -3.34 0.76 -4.47
C LEU A 199 -1.95 0.46 -3.88
N VAL A 200 -1.67 0.98 -2.69
CA VAL A 200 -0.45 0.67 -1.93
C VAL A 200 -0.72 -0.47 -0.95
N LYS A 201 -0.19 -1.65 -1.28
CA LYS A 201 -0.33 -2.85 -0.43
C LYS A 201 0.74 -2.93 0.65
N SER A 202 1.89 -2.30 0.42
CA SER A 202 3.05 -2.45 1.29
C SER A 202 3.94 -1.22 1.37
N LEU A 203 4.31 -0.89 2.60
CA LEU A 203 5.12 0.26 2.99
C LEU A 203 6.33 -0.19 3.81
N LEU A 204 7.52 0.35 3.54
CA LEU A 204 8.72 0.16 4.35
C LEU A 204 9.19 1.48 4.92
N LEU A 205 9.31 1.56 6.25
CA LEU A 205 9.93 2.67 6.97
C LEU A 205 11.38 2.29 7.32
N ALA A 206 12.34 2.92 6.64
CA ALA A 206 13.77 2.73 6.85
C ALA A 206 14.38 3.98 7.49
N GLY A 207 15.32 3.82 8.41
CA GLY A 207 16.01 4.95 9.05
C GLY A 207 16.79 4.49 10.28
N PRO A 208 17.50 5.38 10.99
CA PRO A 208 18.22 5.02 12.21
C PRO A 208 17.27 4.60 13.34
N SER A 209 17.83 4.11 14.45
CA SER A 209 17.05 3.84 15.67
C SER A 209 16.51 5.15 16.25
N GLY A 210 15.44 5.10 17.04
CA GLY A 210 14.94 6.28 17.75
C GLY A 210 14.16 7.33 16.92
N VAL A 211 14.04 7.22 15.59
CA VAL A 211 13.30 8.21 14.77
C VAL A 211 11.77 8.05 14.75
N GLY A 212 11.21 7.23 15.65
CA GLY A 212 9.76 7.06 15.77
C GLY A 212 9.10 6.14 14.75
N LYS A 213 9.84 5.30 14.00
CA LYS A 213 9.26 4.33 13.03
C LYS A 213 8.14 3.47 13.60
N LYS A 214 8.34 2.91 14.81
CA LYS A 214 7.31 2.10 15.49
C LYS A 214 6.11 2.95 15.90
N MET A 215 6.37 4.18 16.36
CA MET A 215 5.31 5.13 16.73
C MET A 215 4.43 5.48 15.52
N LEU A 216 5.03 5.67 14.34
CA LEU A 216 4.29 5.92 13.10
C LEU A 216 3.36 4.77 12.72
N VAL A 217 3.76 3.52 12.93
CA VAL A 217 2.87 2.36 12.70
C VAL A 217 1.66 2.40 13.63
N HIS A 218 1.87 2.68 14.91
CA HIS A 218 0.78 2.82 15.88
C HIS A 218 -0.11 4.02 15.57
N ALA A 219 0.46 5.12 15.07
CA ALA A 219 -0.29 6.29 14.64
C ALA A 219 -1.21 5.96 13.45
N ILE A 220 -0.72 5.24 12.44
CA ILE A 220 -1.57 4.78 11.32
C ILE A 220 -2.76 3.97 11.86
N CYS A 221 -2.52 3.05 12.80
CA CYS A 221 -3.59 2.23 13.39
C CYS A 221 -4.60 3.07 14.19
N THR A 222 -4.13 4.08 14.91
CA THR A 222 -4.98 4.97 15.73
C THR A 222 -5.87 5.85 14.84
N GLU A 223 -5.29 6.49 13.81
CA GLU A 223 -6.02 7.38 12.90
C GLU A 223 -7.05 6.63 12.03
N THR A 224 -6.79 5.37 11.71
CA THR A 224 -7.66 4.56 10.83
C THR A 224 -8.59 3.62 11.61
N GLY A 225 -8.42 3.50 12.93
CA GLY A 225 -9.09 2.48 13.74
C GLY A 225 -8.73 1.04 13.35
N ALA A 226 -7.56 0.83 12.73
CA ALA A 226 -7.19 -0.46 12.17
C ALA A 226 -6.63 -1.43 13.21
N ASN A 227 -6.89 -2.73 13.00
CA ASN A 227 -6.31 -3.80 13.81
C ASN A 227 -4.83 -4.00 13.49
N LEU A 228 -3.99 -4.17 14.52
CA LEU A 228 -2.54 -4.33 14.36
C LEU A 228 -2.12 -5.78 14.55
N PHE A 229 -1.56 -6.37 13.49
CA PHE A 229 -0.96 -7.70 13.52
C PHE A 229 0.57 -7.60 13.54
N ASN A 230 1.21 -8.19 14.54
CA ASN A 230 2.66 -8.17 14.69
C ASN A 230 3.31 -9.48 14.20
N LEU A 231 3.91 -9.42 13.01
CA LEU A 231 4.64 -10.52 12.39
C LEU A 231 6.17 -10.33 12.44
N SER A 232 6.67 -9.66 13.48
CA SER A 232 8.12 -9.51 13.70
C SER A 232 8.80 -10.88 13.86
N ALA A 233 10.03 -11.01 13.37
CA ALA A 233 10.79 -12.26 13.44
C ALA A 233 10.97 -12.77 14.88
N SER A 234 11.13 -11.85 15.84
CA SER A 234 11.17 -12.15 17.28
C SER A 234 9.86 -12.72 17.81
N ASN A 235 8.71 -12.25 17.32
CA ASN A 235 7.40 -12.71 17.79
C ASN A 235 7.03 -14.09 17.22
N ILE A 236 7.50 -14.41 16.02
CA ILE A 236 7.20 -15.67 15.31
C ILE A 236 8.17 -16.79 15.70
N ALA A 237 9.33 -16.46 16.28
CA ALA A 237 10.31 -17.45 16.68
C ALA A 237 9.70 -18.45 17.68
N GLY A 238 9.87 -19.75 17.43
CA GLY A 238 9.30 -20.83 18.24
C GLY A 238 7.81 -21.12 17.99
N LYS A 239 7.05 -20.18 17.42
CA LYS A 239 5.62 -20.37 17.13
C LYS A 239 5.41 -21.14 15.82
N TYR A 240 4.45 -22.05 15.83
CA TYR A 240 4.06 -22.91 14.70
C TYR A 240 5.25 -23.52 13.94
N PRO A 241 5.97 -24.53 14.48
CA PRO A 241 7.14 -25.12 13.83
C PRO A 241 6.82 -25.77 12.46
N GLY A 242 7.81 -25.85 11.58
CA GLY A 242 7.67 -26.44 10.24
C GLY A 242 7.03 -25.54 9.15
N ARG A 243 7.27 -25.85 7.87
CA ARG A 243 6.82 -25.01 6.75
C ARG A 243 5.29 -24.92 6.63
N SER A 244 4.59 -26.00 6.99
CA SER A 244 3.13 -26.08 7.02
C SER A 244 2.52 -25.21 8.12
N GLY A 245 3.09 -25.23 9.33
CA GLY A 245 2.64 -24.42 10.47
C GLY A 245 2.70 -22.93 10.18
N LEU A 246 3.82 -22.44 9.64
CA LEU A 246 3.95 -21.02 9.27
C LEU A 246 2.99 -20.62 8.14
N GLN A 247 2.73 -21.51 7.19
CA GLN A 247 1.75 -21.24 6.13
C GLN A 247 0.32 -21.18 6.71
N MET A 248 0.01 -22.03 7.69
CA MET A 248 -1.28 -22.01 8.39
C MET A 248 -1.43 -20.73 9.20
N MET A 249 -0.44 -20.35 10.00
CA MET A 249 -0.42 -19.11 10.78
C MET A 249 -0.65 -17.88 9.88
N LEU A 250 0.11 -17.76 8.79
CA LEU A 250 -0.08 -16.65 7.85
C LEU A 250 -1.47 -16.69 7.21
N HIS A 251 -1.97 -17.88 6.84
CA HIS A 251 -3.32 -17.99 6.30
C HIS A 251 -4.38 -17.55 7.31
N VAL A 252 -4.24 -17.90 8.59
CA VAL A 252 -5.14 -17.47 9.67
C VAL A 252 -5.07 -15.96 9.87
N VAL A 253 -3.87 -15.39 10.00
CA VAL A 253 -3.66 -13.94 10.18
C VAL A 253 -4.31 -13.16 9.04
N PHE A 254 -4.05 -13.53 7.78
CA PHE A 254 -4.63 -12.82 6.64
C PHE A 254 -6.13 -13.09 6.45
N LYS A 255 -6.65 -14.25 6.88
CA LYS A 255 -8.10 -14.51 6.88
C LYS A 255 -8.81 -13.58 7.86
N VAL A 256 -8.28 -13.47 9.09
CA VAL A 256 -8.83 -12.60 10.13
C VAL A 256 -8.66 -11.12 9.75
N ALA A 257 -7.48 -10.71 9.25
CA ALA A 257 -7.23 -9.34 8.80
C ALA A 257 -8.18 -8.90 7.67
N ARG A 258 -8.57 -9.82 6.78
CA ARG A 258 -9.54 -9.52 5.70
C ARG A 258 -10.97 -9.42 6.19
N GLN A 259 -11.32 -10.02 7.31
CA GLN A 259 -12.66 -9.91 7.90
C GLN A 259 -12.76 -8.71 8.85
N LEU A 260 -11.66 -8.36 9.52
CA LEU A 260 -11.58 -7.23 10.45
C LEU A 260 -10.97 -5.98 9.80
N GLN A 261 -11.36 -5.67 8.57
CA GLN A 261 -10.85 -4.48 7.86
C GLN A 261 -11.42 -3.19 8.47
N PRO A 262 -10.61 -2.12 8.62
CA PRO A 262 -9.23 -1.98 8.16
C PRO A 262 -8.20 -2.69 9.06
N SER A 263 -7.12 -3.21 8.46
CA SER A 263 -6.09 -3.97 9.18
C SER A 263 -4.68 -3.62 8.72
N VAL A 264 -3.74 -3.51 9.67
CA VAL A 264 -2.33 -3.24 9.45
C VAL A 264 -1.50 -4.44 9.92
N VAL A 265 -0.68 -4.98 9.02
CA VAL A 265 0.26 -6.07 9.33
C VAL A 265 1.65 -5.47 9.45
N TRP A 266 2.14 -5.36 10.68
CA TRP A 266 3.46 -4.84 11.02
C TRP A 266 4.51 -5.94 11.05
N ILE A 267 5.62 -5.72 10.36
CA ILE A 267 6.82 -6.56 10.41
C ILE A 267 7.96 -5.70 10.96
N GLY A 268 8.31 -5.93 12.22
CA GLY A 268 9.45 -5.29 12.87
C GLY A 268 10.78 -5.90 12.41
N GLU A 269 11.84 -5.07 12.43
CA GLU A 269 13.22 -5.49 12.13
C GLU A 269 13.32 -6.32 10.86
N THR A 270 12.70 -5.83 9.79
CA THR A 270 12.55 -6.57 8.53
C THR A 270 13.88 -7.03 7.92
N GLU A 271 14.98 -6.36 8.26
CA GLU A 271 16.34 -6.79 7.96
C GLU A 271 16.59 -8.24 8.38
N LYS A 272 16.06 -8.67 9.53
CA LYS A 272 16.16 -10.05 10.02
C LYS A 272 15.53 -11.03 9.05
N THR A 273 14.35 -10.69 8.55
CA THR A 273 13.63 -11.52 7.59
C THR A 273 14.37 -11.68 6.26
N PHE A 274 15.15 -10.68 5.87
CA PHE A 274 15.79 -10.60 4.56
C PHE A 274 17.32 -10.62 4.60
N TYR A 275 17.95 -11.07 5.70
CA TYR A 275 19.40 -11.08 5.85
C TYR A 275 20.15 -11.64 4.63
N LYS A 276 21.25 -10.98 4.24
CA LYS A 276 22.22 -11.54 3.29
C LYS A 276 22.87 -12.78 3.92
N LYS A 277 23.54 -12.59 5.05
CA LYS A 277 24.12 -13.64 5.90
C LYS A 277 23.44 -13.60 7.27
N VAL A 278 23.01 -14.75 7.77
CA VAL A 278 22.36 -14.82 9.09
C VAL A 278 23.44 -14.86 10.17
N PRO A 279 23.47 -13.92 11.14
CA PRO A 279 24.39 -13.97 12.26
C PRO A 279 24.27 -15.29 13.03
N SER A 280 25.37 -15.86 13.52
CA SER A 280 25.36 -17.17 14.19
C SER A 280 24.42 -17.19 15.40
N ASN A 281 24.38 -16.08 16.16
CA ASN A 281 23.54 -15.90 17.34
C ASN A 281 22.04 -15.95 17.04
N GLU A 282 21.64 -15.57 15.82
CA GLU A 282 20.22 -15.48 15.42
C GLU A 282 19.75 -16.69 14.59
N LYS A 283 20.62 -17.67 14.32
CA LYS A 283 20.26 -18.87 13.54
C LYS A 283 19.14 -19.67 14.19
N LYS A 284 19.10 -19.75 15.53
CA LYS A 284 18.06 -20.46 16.29
C LYS A 284 16.66 -19.89 16.05
N MET A 285 16.55 -18.62 15.67
CA MET A 285 15.28 -17.91 15.44
C MET A 285 14.71 -18.15 14.03
N GLU A 286 15.42 -18.87 13.15
CA GLU A 286 15.08 -19.08 11.73
C GLU A 286 14.54 -17.82 10.99
N PRO A 287 15.23 -16.67 11.03
CA PRO A 287 14.62 -15.39 10.67
C PRO A 287 14.20 -15.31 9.19
N LYS A 288 14.80 -16.10 8.30
CA LYS A 288 14.49 -16.15 6.85
C LYS A 288 13.17 -16.85 6.49
N ARG A 289 12.42 -17.38 7.47
CA ARG A 289 11.22 -18.21 7.24
C ARG A 289 10.11 -17.49 6.46
N LEU A 290 9.91 -16.21 6.72
CA LEU A 290 8.87 -15.38 6.09
C LEU A 290 9.20 -14.94 4.65
N LYS A 291 10.49 -14.90 4.28
CA LYS A 291 10.98 -14.34 3.01
C LYS A 291 10.26 -14.89 1.78
N LYS A 292 9.97 -16.20 1.75
CA LYS A 292 9.33 -16.85 0.59
C LYS A 292 7.80 -16.68 0.56
N GLN A 293 7.17 -16.37 1.68
CA GLN A 293 5.71 -16.31 1.80
C GLN A 293 5.17 -14.89 1.60
N LEU A 294 5.88 -13.85 2.04
CA LEU A 294 5.44 -12.45 1.90
C LEU A 294 5.11 -12.05 0.44
N PRO A 295 5.93 -12.36 -0.57
CA PRO A 295 5.58 -12.06 -1.96
C PRO A 295 4.35 -12.81 -2.47
N ARG A 296 4.06 -14.00 -1.92
CA ARG A 296 2.89 -14.80 -2.29
C ARG A 296 1.63 -14.17 -1.71
N ILE A 297 1.70 -13.70 -0.47
CA ILE A 297 0.60 -13.02 0.22
C ILE A 297 0.22 -11.72 -0.48
N LEU A 298 1.19 -10.90 -0.88
CA LEU A 298 0.92 -9.65 -1.61
C LEU A 298 0.16 -9.86 -2.93
N LYS A 299 0.38 -11.01 -3.57
CA LYS A 299 -0.35 -11.43 -4.78
C LYS A 299 -1.76 -11.97 -4.47
N LEU A 300 -1.99 -12.46 -3.26
CA LEU A 300 -3.29 -12.97 -2.81
C LEU A 300 -4.24 -11.85 -2.39
N LEU A 301 -3.72 -10.71 -1.93
CA LEU A 301 -4.51 -9.53 -1.58
C LEU A 301 -5.20 -8.96 -2.83
N LYS A 302 -6.52 -8.84 -2.78
CA LYS A 302 -7.32 -8.19 -3.83
C LYS A 302 -7.18 -6.67 -3.73
N PRO A 303 -7.47 -5.93 -4.82
CA PRO A 303 -7.53 -4.47 -4.75
C PRO A 303 -8.56 -4.00 -3.70
N ASP A 304 -9.69 -4.67 -3.56
CA ASP A 304 -10.74 -4.26 -2.61
C ASP A 304 -10.38 -4.51 -1.12
N ASP A 305 -9.33 -5.30 -0.84
CA ASP A 305 -8.95 -5.60 0.53
C ASP A 305 -8.17 -4.41 1.15
N ARG A 306 -8.73 -3.78 2.20
CA ARG A 306 -8.08 -2.71 2.99
C ARG A 306 -7.11 -3.26 4.03
N VAL A 307 -6.06 -3.92 3.53
CA VAL A 307 -4.98 -4.50 4.36
C VAL A 307 -3.63 -3.93 3.94
N LEU A 308 -2.95 -3.26 4.87
CA LEU A 308 -1.64 -2.64 4.63
C LEU A 308 -0.53 -3.43 5.34
N ILE A 309 0.52 -3.81 4.60
CA ILE A 309 1.72 -4.42 5.19
C ILE A 309 2.76 -3.33 5.45
N VAL A 310 3.12 -3.09 6.72
CA VAL A 310 4.12 -2.09 7.10
C VAL A 310 5.37 -2.75 7.67
N GLY A 311 6.50 -2.55 7.01
CA GLY A 311 7.81 -2.96 7.47
C GLY A 311 8.53 -1.82 8.18
N THR A 312 9.24 -2.12 9.26
CA THR A 312 10.19 -1.16 9.87
C THR A 312 11.59 -1.77 9.90
N THR A 313 12.60 -1.00 9.50
CA THR A 313 14.00 -1.46 9.50
C THR A 313 14.94 -0.43 10.10
N GLN A 314 15.87 -0.89 10.93
CA GLN A 314 16.97 -0.06 11.46
C GLN A 314 18.21 -0.19 10.59
N ARG A 315 18.53 -1.39 10.12
CA ARG A 315 19.72 -1.66 9.32
C ARG A 315 19.37 -2.25 7.96
N PRO A 316 18.89 -1.42 7.01
CA PRO A 316 18.42 -1.92 5.71
C PRO A 316 19.56 -2.49 4.84
N PHE A 317 20.81 -2.15 5.13
CA PHE A 317 22.00 -2.59 4.42
C PHE A 317 22.36 -4.07 4.67
N ASP A 318 21.96 -4.65 5.80
CA ASP A 318 22.21 -6.06 6.15
C ASP A 318 21.32 -7.04 5.35
N ALA A 319 20.23 -6.52 4.79
CA ALA A 319 19.27 -7.31 4.05
C ALA A 319 19.42 -7.18 2.53
N GLU A 320 18.87 -8.17 1.84
CA GLU A 320 18.93 -8.26 0.39
C GLU A 320 17.94 -7.29 -0.27
N LEU A 321 18.47 -6.20 -0.85
CA LEU A 321 17.70 -5.12 -1.47
C LEU A 321 16.66 -5.61 -2.49
N GLN A 322 17.01 -6.60 -3.32
CA GLN A 322 16.11 -7.17 -4.32
C GLN A 322 14.88 -7.83 -3.68
N SER A 323 15.03 -8.41 -2.50
CA SER A 323 13.91 -9.01 -1.77
C SER A 323 13.03 -7.93 -1.13
N PHE A 324 13.63 -6.86 -0.60
CA PHE A 324 12.89 -5.71 -0.09
C PHE A 324 12.02 -5.05 -1.15
N CYS A 325 12.60 -4.73 -2.30
CA CYS A 325 11.89 -4.04 -3.38
C CYS A 325 10.78 -4.89 -4.02
N LYS A 326 10.85 -6.22 -3.89
CA LYS A 326 9.80 -7.14 -4.34
C LYS A 326 8.61 -7.18 -3.38
N VAL A 327 8.84 -6.97 -2.09
CA VAL A 327 7.81 -7.05 -1.05
C VAL A 327 7.21 -5.68 -0.77
N TYR A 328 8.04 -4.65 -0.64
CA TYR A 328 7.62 -3.30 -0.31
C TYR A 328 7.53 -2.43 -1.56
N GLN A 329 6.32 -2.01 -1.91
CA GLN A 329 6.06 -1.16 -3.07
C GLN A 329 6.54 0.26 -2.84
N LYS A 330 6.36 0.77 -1.62
CA LYS A 330 6.79 2.12 -1.21
C LYS A 330 7.84 2.00 -0.12
N ILE A 331 8.97 2.69 -0.31
CA ILE A 331 10.07 2.75 0.67
C ILE A 331 10.21 4.22 1.07
N ILE A 332 9.93 4.51 2.34
CA ILE A 332 10.10 5.83 2.95
C ILE A 332 11.36 5.77 3.80
N LEU A 333 12.29 6.67 3.49
CA LEU A 333 13.43 6.94 4.34
C LEU A 333 13.01 7.99 5.38
N VAL A 334 13.18 7.65 6.66
CA VAL A 334 12.93 8.52 7.80
C VAL A 334 14.30 9.00 8.30
N PRO A 335 14.66 10.26 8.02
CA PRO A 335 15.94 10.78 8.49
C PRO A 335 15.86 11.21 9.95
N ARG A 336 17.02 11.60 10.46
CA ARG A 336 17.15 12.33 11.72
C ARG A 336 16.46 13.71 11.62
N PRO A 337 16.08 14.31 12.75
CA PRO A 337 15.45 15.63 12.75
C PRO A 337 16.43 16.73 12.30
N ASP A 338 16.00 17.58 11.38
CA ASP A 338 16.69 18.83 11.00
C ASP A 338 16.72 19.83 12.15
N TYR A 339 17.55 20.87 12.06
CA TYR A 339 17.65 21.92 13.09
C TYR A 339 16.28 22.52 13.47
N ALA A 340 15.47 22.90 12.47
CA ALA A 340 14.13 23.45 12.70
C ALA A 340 13.23 22.44 13.43
N SER A 341 13.23 21.18 12.98
CA SER A 341 12.49 20.11 13.64
C SER A 341 12.97 19.88 15.08
N ARG A 342 14.29 19.88 15.34
CA ARG A 342 14.86 19.73 16.70
C ARG A 342 14.45 20.87 17.62
N TYR A 343 14.45 22.11 17.13
CA TYR A 343 14.00 23.26 17.89
C TYR A 343 12.55 23.07 18.37
N VAL A 344 11.65 22.70 17.46
CA VAL A 344 10.23 22.46 17.79
C VAL A 344 10.07 21.25 18.71
N LEU A 345 10.81 20.16 18.45
CA LEU A 345 10.82 18.96 19.29
C LEU A 345 11.20 19.28 20.73
N TRP A 346 12.32 19.98 20.94
CA TRP A 346 12.76 20.38 22.29
C TRP A 346 11.70 21.21 23.00
N LYS A 347 11.15 22.22 22.32
CA LYS A 347 10.11 23.08 22.89
C LYS A 347 8.87 22.27 23.31
N GLN A 348 8.33 21.48 22.39
CA GLN A 348 7.10 20.73 22.58
C GLN A 348 7.24 19.60 23.60
N ILE A 349 8.33 18.83 23.56
CA ILE A 349 8.54 17.70 24.47
C ILE A 349 8.77 18.21 25.90
N ILE A 350 9.52 19.30 26.08
CA ILE A 350 9.70 19.92 27.40
C ILE A 350 8.35 20.38 27.95
N GLN A 351 7.53 21.08 27.15
CA GLN A 351 6.22 21.56 27.57
C GLN A 351 5.25 20.42 27.91
N ARG A 352 5.21 19.36 27.09
CA ARG A 352 4.38 18.16 27.33
C ARG A 352 4.74 17.43 28.62
N ASN A 353 6.00 17.50 29.03
CA ASN A 353 6.51 16.88 30.26
C ASN A 353 6.48 17.84 31.47
N GLY A 354 5.71 18.93 31.42
CA GLY A 354 5.54 19.86 32.53
C GLY A 354 6.71 20.84 32.72
N GLY A 355 7.60 20.95 31.73
CA GLY A 355 8.71 21.90 31.74
C GLY A 355 8.29 23.29 31.26
N VAL A 356 8.65 24.33 32.02
CA VAL A 356 8.43 25.73 31.63
C VAL A 356 9.62 26.23 30.80
N VAL A 357 9.33 26.68 29.59
CA VAL A 357 10.32 27.32 28.71
C VAL A 357 10.43 28.79 29.09
N THR A 358 11.50 29.14 29.79
CA THR A 358 11.85 30.53 30.17
C THR A 358 13.00 31.05 29.30
N ASN A 359 13.25 32.36 29.27
CA ASN A 359 14.40 32.96 28.57
C ASN A 359 15.77 32.39 29.00
N ALA A 360 15.87 31.83 30.22
CA ALA A 360 17.06 31.14 30.70
C ALA A 360 17.36 29.83 29.93
N LEU A 361 16.36 29.23 29.29
CA LEU A 361 16.49 28.03 28.49
C LEU A 361 16.62 28.39 27.00
N ASN A 362 17.86 28.48 26.52
CA ASN A 362 18.08 28.72 25.10
C ASN A 362 17.93 27.43 24.28
N ILE A 363 16.72 27.23 23.75
CA ILE A 363 16.38 26.07 22.90
C ILE A 363 17.16 26.11 21.57
N SER A 364 17.49 27.29 21.05
CA SER A 364 18.23 27.40 19.79
C SER A 364 19.64 26.83 19.92
N CYS A 365 20.34 27.15 21.02
CA CYS A 365 21.65 26.58 21.32
C CYS A 365 21.56 25.07 21.53
N LEU A 366 20.54 24.61 22.27
CA LEU A 366 20.32 23.19 22.49
C LEU A 366 20.13 22.45 21.16
N ALA A 367 19.28 22.95 20.26
CA ALA A 367 19.05 22.36 18.95
C ALA A 367 20.30 22.33 18.04
N LYS A 368 21.22 23.30 18.18
CA LYS A 368 22.51 23.30 17.48
C LYS A 368 23.47 22.24 18.04
N VAL A 369 23.62 22.18 19.35
CA VAL A 369 24.52 21.23 20.04
C VAL A 369 24.05 19.79 19.86
N THR A 370 22.74 19.57 19.79
CA THR A 370 22.16 18.23 19.63
C THR A 370 22.06 17.79 18.17
N ASP A 371 22.98 18.22 17.32
CA ASP A 371 23.09 17.69 15.95
C ASP A 371 23.56 16.23 15.99
N GLY A 372 22.99 15.38 15.12
CA GLY A 372 23.24 13.93 15.13
C GLY A 372 22.38 13.10 16.09
N PHE A 373 21.62 13.73 16.99
CA PHE A 373 20.70 13.00 17.89
C PHE A 373 19.31 12.81 17.27
N THR A 374 18.66 11.69 17.62
CA THR A 374 17.32 11.33 17.15
C THR A 374 16.23 11.80 18.11
N GLN A 375 14.98 11.79 17.66
CA GLN A 375 13.81 12.16 18.47
C GLN A 375 13.73 11.30 19.74
N GLY A 376 14.05 10.01 19.63
CA GLY A 376 14.07 9.08 20.75
C GLY A 376 15.08 9.49 21.82
N HIS A 377 16.29 9.92 21.43
CA HIS A 377 17.29 10.42 22.36
C HIS A 377 16.80 11.67 23.09
N ILE A 378 16.19 12.63 22.35
CA ILE A 378 15.62 13.85 22.94
C ILE A 378 14.52 13.51 23.95
N VAL A 379 13.58 12.62 23.60
CA VAL A 379 12.50 12.20 24.52
C VAL A 379 13.06 11.52 25.76
N GLN A 380 14.06 10.65 25.62
CA GLN A 380 14.68 9.95 26.75
C GLN A 380 15.39 10.93 27.69
N VAL A 381 16.11 11.91 27.14
CA VAL A 381 16.80 12.94 27.91
C VAL A 381 15.80 13.82 28.66
N VAL A 382 14.76 14.32 27.98
CA VAL A 382 13.76 15.16 28.62
C VAL A 382 13.07 14.43 29.76
N ARG A 383 12.72 13.15 29.58
CA ARG A 383 12.14 12.32 30.65
C ARG A 383 13.12 12.07 31.80
N GLY A 384 14.41 11.92 31.52
CA GLY A 384 15.44 11.73 32.55
C GLY A 384 15.69 13.00 33.37
N VAL A 385 15.67 14.18 32.73
CA VAL A 385 15.93 15.47 33.40
C VAL A 385 14.67 15.97 34.12
N LEU A 386 13.49 15.90 33.46
CA LEU A 386 12.21 16.36 34.01
C LEU A 386 11.57 15.29 34.90
N THR A 387 12.24 14.98 36.01
CA THR A 387 11.62 14.21 37.11
C THR A 387 10.64 15.07 37.89
N ASP A 388 9.68 14.44 38.59
CA ASP A 388 8.69 15.14 39.41
C ASP A 388 9.35 16.11 40.42
N ARG A 389 10.48 15.70 40.99
CA ARG A 389 11.31 16.54 41.86
C ARG A 389 11.82 17.78 41.13
N ARG A 390 12.35 17.61 39.90
CA ARG A 390 12.88 18.72 39.11
C ARG A 390 11.78 19.67 38.69
N ILE A 391 10.60 19.16 38.32
CA ILE A 391 9.41 19.95 37.93
C ILE A 391 8.99 20.88 39.08
N ARG A 392 8.88 20.36 40.31
CA ARG A 392 8.55 21.19 41.50
C ARG A 392 9.59 22.29 41.76
N GLN A 393 10.85 22.02 41.48
CA GLN A 393 11.94 22.99 41.65
C GLN A 393 11.99 24.07 40.57
N GLN A 394 11.25 23.94 39.46
CA GLN A 394 11.31 24.92 38.35
C GLN A 394 10.86 26.32 38.76
N ILE A 395 9.98 26.42 39.76
CA ILE A 395 9.47 27.69 40.30
C ILE A 395 10.62 28.56 40.85
N HIS A 396 11.57 27.93 41.56
CA HIS A 396 12.71 28.65 42.16
C HIS A 396 13.97 28.60 41.30
N LYS A 397 14.17 27.50 40.57
CA LYS A 397 15.35 27.27 39.73
C LYS A 397 14.91 26.98 38.30
N PRO A 398 15.00 27.96 37.38
CA PRO A 398 14.59 27.76 36.00
C PRO A 398 15.43 26.67 35.32
N LEU A 399 14.87 26.05 34.29
CA LEU A 399 15.57 25.04 33.50
C LEU A 399 16.73 25.69 32.72
N ARG A 400 17.88 25.02 32.69
CA ARG A 400 19.07 25.46 31.94
C ARG A 400 19.43 24.41 30.89
N ALA A 401 19.98 24.86 29.76
CA ALA A 401 20.39 23.98 28.67
C ALA A 401 21.46 22.95 29.10
N VAL A 402 22.32 23.31 30.06
CA VAL A 402 23.41 22.46 30.57
C VAL A 402 22.90 21.13 31.14
N GLU A 403 21.74 21.13 31.81
CA GLU A 403 21.14 19.93 32.41
C GLU A 403 20.78 18.88 31.34
N PHE A 404 20.34 19.34 30.17
CA PHE A 404 20.02 18.48 29.04
C PHE A 404 21.28 18.02 28.30
N ILE A 405 22.25 18.92 28.11
CA ILE A 405 23.51 18.60 27.43
C ILE A 405 24.29 17.52 28.18
N SER A 406 24.37 17.60 29.52
CA SER A 406 25.06 16.58 30.32
C SER A 406 24.43 15.19 30.17
N ALA A 407 23.11 15.11 30.05
CA ALA A 407 22.40 13.84 29.86
C ALA A 407 22.47 13.32 28.41
N ILE A 408 22.65 14.21 27.42
CA ILE A 408 22.82 13.83 26.01
C ILE A 408 24.23 13.31 25.76
N ALA A 409 25.23 13.90 26.41
CA ALA A 409 26.64 13.54 26.22
C ALA A 409 26.94 12.07 26.58
N SER A 410 26.09 11.42 27.39
CA SER A 410 26.21 9.99 27.72
C SER A 410 25.61 9.06 26.65
N MET A 411 24.91 9.58 25.65
CA MET A 411 24.27 8.80 24.59
C MET A 411 25.07 8.86 23.30
N ASP A 412 25.04 7.78 22.52
CA ASP A 412 25.69 7.74 21.22
C ASP A 412 24.89 8.53 20.17
N PRO A 413 25.52 9.49 19.45
CA PRO A 413 24.89 10.14 18.31
C PRO A 413 24.84 9.19 17.10
N VAL A 414 23.99 9.50 16.13
CA VAL A 414 24.05 8.86 14.82
C VAL A 414 25.24 9.46 14.06
N TYR A 415 26.20 8.63 13.72
CA TYR A 415 27.41 9.05 13.02
C TYR A 415 27.13 9.34 11.54
N GLN A 416 27.91 10.25 10.95
CA GLN A 416 27.79 10.63 9.54
C GLN A 416 27.98 9.42 8.60
N GLU A 417 28.86 8.49 8.96
CA GLU A 417 29.08 7.25 8.20
C GLU A 417 27.80 6.40 8.09
N GLU A 418 27.02 6.31 9.17
CA GLU A 418 25.74 5.60 9.13
C GLU A 418 24.77 6.32 8.20
N GLU A 419 24.72 7.65 8.23
CA GLU A 419 23.85 8.45 7.35
C GLU A 419 24.18 8.25 5.88
N ASP A 420 25.45 8.27 5.52
CA ASP A 420 25.90 8.07 4.15
C ASP A 420 25.60 6.66 3.68
N SER A 421 25.71 5.66 4.58
CA SER A 421 25.28 4.29 4.28
C SER A 421 23.77 4.19 3.96
N PHE A 422 22.93 4.99 4.63
CA PHE A 422 21.49 5.08 4.33
C PHE A 422 21.24 5.75 2.98
N LYS A 423 21.96 6.84 2.67
CA LYS A 423 21.85 7.55 1.38
C LYS A 423 22.24 6.63 0.23
N ASP A 424 23.38 5.96 0.35
CA ASP A 424 23.89 5.00 -0.63
C ASP A 424 22.93 3.83 -0.85
N TRP A 425 22.35 3.32 0.24
CA TRP A 425 21.35 2.27 0.17
C TRP A 425 20.08 2.77 -0.53
N TYR A 426 19.60 3.96 -0.17
CA TYR A 426 18.39 4.54 -0.74
C TYR A 426 18.54 4.83 -2.24
N ALA A 427 19.69 5.34 -2.67
CA ALA A 427 20.00 5.57 -4.08
C ALA A 427 19.92 4.28 -4.93
N LYS A 428 20.24 3.12 -4.33
CA LYS A 428 20.15 1.82 -5.00
C LYS A 428 18.71 1.32 -5.16
N THR A 429 17.74 1.83 -4.38
CA THR A 429 16.32 1.45 -4.47
C THR A 429 15.69 1.89 -5.80
N PRO A 430 14.59 1.26 -6.27
CA PRO A 430 13.90 1.69 -7.48
C PRO A 430 13.41 3.15 -7.43
N LEU A 431 12.99 3.63 -6.25
CA LEU A 431 12.60 5.04 -6.06
C LEU A 431 13.81 5.96 -6.11
N GLY A 432 14.93 5.58 -5.46
CA GLY A 432 16.19 6.33 -5.55
C GLY A 432 16.75 6.40 -6.96
N ARG A 433 16.67 5.30 -7.72
CA ARG A 433 17.06 5.27 -9.15
C ARG A 433 16.16 6.15 -10.00
N LYS A 434 14.84 6.11 -9.78
CA LYS A 434 13.90 7.00 -10.48
C LYS A 434 14.18 8.47 -10.18
N ARG A 435 14.51 8.81 -8.93
CA ARG A 435 14.96 10.17 -8.55
C ARG A 435 16.26 10.55 -9.26
N ALA A 436 17.28 9.68 -9.20
CA ALA A 436 18.55 9.91 -9.89
C ALA A 436 18.40 10.05 -11.43
N LEU A 437 17.47 9.31 -12.03
CA LEU A 437 17.12 9.42 -13.45
C LEU A 437 16.37 10.72 -13.77
N ALA A 438 15.50 11.18 -12.86
CA ALA A 438 14.80 12.46 -13.00
C ALA A 438 15.78 13.64 -12.91
N LEU A 439 16.80 13.53 -12.07
CA LEU A 439 17.88 14.51 -11.92
C LEU A 439 18.83 14.54 -13.14
N THR A 440 19.03 13.41 -13.82
CA THR A 440 19.93 13.28 -14.98
C THR A 440 19.21 13.35 -16.33
N GLY A 441 17.95 13.79 -16.39
CA GLY A 441 17.24 14.01 -17.66
C GLY A 441 16.99 12.74 -18.49
N GLY A 442 16.92 11.56 -17.86
CA GLY A 442 16.54 10.31 -18.54
C GLY A 442 17.60 9.70 -19.48
N GLU A 443 18.86 10.14 -19.44
CA GLU A 443 19.90 9.60 -20.34
C GLU A 443 20.46 8.23 -19.91
N ALA A 444 20.41 7.89 -18.62
CA ALA A 444 21.14 6.71 -18.11
C ALA A 444 20.52 5.34 -18.49
N GLU A 445 19.27 5.27 -18.97
CA GLU A 445 18.70 4.02 -19.51
C GLU A 445 19.01 3.82 -21.01
N LYS A 446 19.20 4.89 -21.79
CA LYS A 446 19.48 4.76 -23.24
C LYS A 446 20.85 4.16 -23.53
N GLU A 447 21.85 4.38 -22.67
CA GLU A 447 23.20 3.80 -22.87
C GLU A 447 23.26 2.31 -22.54
N LYS A 448 22.58 1.86 -21.49
CA LYS A 448 22.60 0.43 -21.10
C LYS A 448 21.85 -0.47 -22.07
N ASP A 449 20.80 0.04 -22.71
CA ASP A 449 20.03 -0.74 -23.69
C ASP A 449 20.72 -0.79 -25.07
N LYS A 450 21.48 0.25 -25.43
CA LYS A 450 22.37 0.23 -26.61
C LYS A 450 23.54 -0.74 -26.44
N GLY A 451 24.12 -0.86 -25.23
CA GLY A 451 25.18 -1.82 -24.92
C GLY A 451 24.73 -3.29 -25.06
N LYS A 452 23.55 -3.63 -24.52
CA LYS A 452 23.01 -5.00 -24.61
C LYS A 452 22.57 -5.40 -26.03
N LYS A 453 22.13 -4.44 -26.86
CA LYS A 453 21.83 -4.71 -28.28
C LYS A 453 23.10 -4.93 -29.12
N LYS A 454 24.24 -4.30 -28.77
CA LYS A 454 25.52 -4.54 -29.46
C LYS A 454 26.13 -5.90 -29.12
N GLU A 455 26.03 -6.38 -27.86
CA GLU A 455 26.52 -7.72 -27.50
C GLU A 455 25.71 -8.86 -28.11
N LYS A 456 24.39 -8.70 -28.30
CA LYS A 456 23.55 -9.72 -28.95
C LYS A 456 23.73 -9.83 -30.47
N LYS A 457 24.45 -8.91 -31.12
CA LYS A 457 24.80 -8.98 -32.55
C LYS A 457 26.20 -9.53 -32.81
N LYS A 458 26.96 -9.90 -31.76
CA LYS A 458 28.32 -10.46 -31.85
C LYS A 458 28.47 -11.86 -31.25
N LYS A 459 27.37 -12.61 -31.12
CA LYS A 459 27.40 -14.04 -30.77
C LYS A 459 26.72 -14.87 -31.83
#